data_AF-A0A2N6DHZ1-F1
#
_entry.id   AF-A0A2N6DHZ1-F1
#
_cell.length_a   1.000
_cell.length_b   1.000
_cell.length_c   1.000
_cell.angle_alpha   90.00
_cell.angle_beta   90.00
_cell.angle_gamma   90.00
#
_symmetry.space_group_name_H-M   'P 1'
#
loop_
_entity.id
_entity.type
_entity.pdbx_description
1 polymer ?
#
loop_
_entity_poly.entity_id
_entity_poly.type
_entity_poly.pdbx_seq_one_letter_code
_entity_poly.pdbx_strand_id
1 'polypeptide(L)'
;MKKYFPLIAILFIAAAIFISVIPDYKESKRPFNKLVTFSKAEGFALGVLLPDANMEFNASKEVVRLGEMVDRFIPTQYFSGADAVSISREQGISVPGYLLLDGDGNVVVRVSDVLRAEDLTKYFQDLHTH
;
A
#
# COMPACT_ATOMS: atom_id res chain seq x y z
N MET A 1 34.77 23.00 32.53
CA MET A 1 34.54 22.34 31.22
C MET A 1 34.11 20.86 31.34
N LYS A 2 34.66 20.05 32.26
CA LYS A 2 34.31 18.61 32.39
C LYS A 2 32.89 18.29 32.91
N LYS A 3 32.22 19.21 33.62
CA LYS A 3 30.87 18.99 34.20
C LYS A 3 29.70 19.06 33.21
N TYR A 4 29.87 19.76 32.09
CA TYR A 4 28.83 19.89 31.05
C TYR A 4 29.01 18.90 29.89
N PHE A 5 30.18 18.25 29.82
CA PHE A 5 30.50 17.24 28.80
C PHE A 5 29.50 16.09 28.73
N PRO A 6 29.03 15.47 29.85
CA PRO A 6 28.03 14.40 29.75
C PRO A 6 26.67 14.91 29.25
N LEU A 7 26.30 16.16 29.58
CA LEU A 7 25.02 16.73 29.17
C LEU A 7 25.00 17.10 27.68
N ILE A 8 26.13 17.60 27.17
CA ILE A 8 26.35 17.85 25.74
C ILE A 8 26.38 16.52 24.97
N ALA A 9 27.01 15.48 25.51
CA ALA A 9 27.05 14.16 24.88
C ALA A 9 25.65 13.51 24.78
N ILE A 10 24.84 13.61 25.83
CA ILE A 10 23.44 13.11 25.81
C ILE A 10 22.60 13.87 24.77
N LEU A 11 22.73 15.19 24.69
CA LEU A 11 22.06 15.99 23.66
C LEU A 11 22.51 15.61 22.24
N PHE A 12 23.78 15.30 22.06
CA PHE A 12 24.32 14.86 20.77
C PHE A 12 23.79 13.48 20.36
N ILE A 13 23.71 12.55 21.30
CA ILE A 13 23.14 11.21 21.07
C ILE A 13 21.64 11.31 20.78
N ALA A 14 20.89 12.11 21.54
CA ALA A 14 19.48 12.34 21.28
C ALA A 14 19.26 12.94 19.88
N ALA A 15 20.02 13.98 19.50
CA ALA A 15 19.96 14.57 18.18
C ALA A 15 20.31 13.56 17.07
N ALA A 16 21.31 12.71 17.27
CA ALA A 16 21.69 11.67 16.32
C ALA A 16 20.58 10.63 16.10
N ILE A 17 19.91 10.20 17.18
CA ILE A 17 18.76 9.28 17.12
C ILE A 17 17.59 9.95 16.39
N PHE A 18 17.28 11.21 16.69
CA PHE A 18 16.21 11.93 15.99
C PHE A 18 16.51 12.09 14.49
N ILE A 19 17.76 12.37 14.13
CA ILE A 19 18.16 12.49 12.71
C ILE A 19 18.06 11.14 11.99
N SER A 20 18.38 10.02 12.66
CA SER A 20 18.32 8.69 12.04
C SER A 20 16.91 8.18 11.81
N VAL A 21 15.93 8.57 12.64
CA VAL A 21 14.53 8.07 12.54
C VAL A 21 13.69 8.85 11.51
N ILE A 22 14.09 10.07 11.13
CA ILE A 22 13.40 10.89 10.13
C ILE A 22 13.26 10.21 8.75
N PRO A 23 14.32 9.63 8.14
CA PRO A 23 14.19 8.96 6.84
C PRO A 23 13.20 7.78 6.88
N ASP A 24 13.29 6.92 7.90
CA ASP A 24 12.39 5.78 8.09
C ASP A 24 10.93 6.22 8.27
N TYR A 25 10.71 7.31 9.01
CA TYR A 25 9.39 7.90 9.18
C TYR A 25 8.82 8.49 7.87
N LYS A 26 9.66 9.04 7.00
CA LYS A 26 9.22 9.50 5.67
C LYS A 26 8.91 8.34 4.74
N GLU A 27 9.71 7.27 4.76
CA GLU A 27 9.45 6.08 3.96
C GLU A 27 8.15 5.38 4.38
N SER A 28 7.90 5.20 5.67
CA SER A 28 6.65 4.57 6.15
C SER A 28 5.38 5.32 5.74
N LYS A 29 5.47 6.63 5.46
CA LYS A 29 4.34 7.43 4.98
C LYS A 29 4.06 7.31 3.48
N ARG A 30 4.93 6.66 2.71
CA ARG A 30 4.73 6.48 1.27
C ARG A 30 3.43 5.69 1.03
N PRO A 31 2.61 6.07 0.03
CA PRO A 31 1.34 5.41 -0.22
C PRO A 31 1.46 3.91 -0.45
N PHE A 32 2.51 3.47 -1.16
CA PHE A 32 2.78 2.04 -1.35
C PHE A 32 3.09 1.31 -0.03
N ASN A 33 3.86 1.93 0.87
CA ASN A 33 4.18 1.33 2.17
C ASN A 33 2.95 1.23 3.10
N LYS A 34 1.97 2.13 2.95
CA LYS A 34 0.67 1.98 3.63
C LYS A 34 -0.09 0.76 3.11
N LEU A 35 -0.09 0.53 1.79
CA LEU A 35 -0.70 -0.64 1.18
C LEU A 35 0.00 -1.94 1.63
N VAL A 36 1.33 -1.95 1.69
CA VAL A 36 2.13 -3.08 2.22
C VAL A 36 1.82 -3.35 3.69
N THR A 37 1.73 -2.32 4.51
CA THR A 37 1.40 -2.48 5.94
C THR A 37 -0.01 -3.02 6.11
N PHE A 38 -0.94 -2.56 5.28
CA PHE A 38 -2.31 -3.04 5.27
C PHE A 38 -2.41 -4.50 4.80
N SER A 39 -1.68 -4.90 3.75
CA SER A 39 -1.67 -6.30 3.30
C SER A 39 -1.11 -7.25 4.36
N LYS A 40 -0.10 -6.83 5.11
CA LYS A 40 0.43 -7.57 6.26
C LYS A 40 -0.56 -7.74 7.40
N ALA A 41 -1.39 -6.72 7.65
CA ALA A 41 -2.40 -6.77 8.71
C ALA A 41 -3.58 -7.69 8.34
N GLU A 42 -3.98 -7.68 7.07
CA GLU A 42 -5.16 -8.39 6.56
C GLU A 42 -4.82 -9.76 5.95
N GLY A 43 -3.54 -10.09 5.80
CA GLY A 43 -3.05 -11.33 5.16
C GLY A 43 -2.99 -11.26 3.62
N PHE A 44 -3.65 -10.27 3.00
CA PHE A 44 -3.47 -9.83 1.61
C PHE A 44 -4.19 -8.48 1.44
N ALA A 45 -3.91 -7.75 0.36
CA ALA A 45 -4.69 -6.54 0.04
C ALA A 45 -4.74 -6.23 -1.45
N LEU A 46 -5.88 -5.68 -1.88
CA LEU A 46 -6.07 -5.08 -3.19
C LEU A 46 -5.83 -3.56 -3.12
N GLY A 47 -4.85 -3.05 -3.86
CA GLY A 47 -4.66 -1.63 -4.09
C GLY A 47 -5.26 -1.22 -5.42
N VAL A 48 -6.27 -0.35 -5.41
CA VAL A 48 -6.92 0.16 -6.63
C VAL A 48 -6.43 1.58 -6.89
N LEU A 49 -5.81 1.80 -8.05
CA LEU A 49 -5.31 3.10 -8.49
C LEU A 49 -6.31 3.74 -9.43
N LEU A 50 -6.84 4.88 -9.01
CA LEU A 50 -7.89 5.60 -9.71
C LEU A 50 -7.35 6.93 -10.28
N PRO A 51 -7.78 7.33 -11.48
CA PRO A 51 -7.48 8.66 -12.03
C PRO A 51 -8.01 9.79 -11.14
N ASP A 52 -9.18 9.58 -10.53
CA ASP A 52 -9.91 10.55 -9.70
C ASP A 52 -10.69 9.80 -8.60
N ALA A 53 -10.84 10.42 -7.43
CA ALA A 53 -11.68 9.96 -6.32
C ALA A 53 -13.15 9.75 -6.74
N ASN A 54 -13.63 10.48 -7.75
CA ASN A 54 -14.98 10.29 -8.29
C ASN A 54 -15.25 8.87 -8.85
N MET A 55 -14.19 8.11 -9.17
CA MET A 55 -14.30 6.74 -9.66
C MET A 55 -14.38 5.69 -8.55
N GLU A 56 -14.17 6.07 -7.28
CA GLU A 56 -14.13 5.15 -6.14
C GLU A 56 -15.44 4.38 -5.97
N PHE A 57 -16.58 5.03 -6.19
CA PHE A 57 -17.88 4.37 -6.09
C PHE A 57 -18.08 3.25 -7.13
N ASN A 58 -17.60 3.44 -8.35
CA ASN A 58 -17.70 2.41 -9.38
C ASN A 58 -16.69 1.29 -9.13
N ALA A 59 -15.48 1.65 -8.71
CA ALA A 59 -14.47 0.67 -8.35
C ALA A 59 -14.92 -0.20 -7.16
N SER A 60 -15.54 0.40 -6.15
CA SER A 60 -16.01 -0.36 -4.97
C SER A 60 -17.13 -1.34 -5.30
N LYS A 61 -18.02 -1.02 -6.26
CA LYS A 61 -18.98 -1.98 -6.78
C LYS A 61 -18.31 -3.19 -7.42
N GLU A 62 -17.27 -2.97 -8.21
CA GLU A 62 -16.50 -4.06 -8.82
C GLU A 62 -15.78 -4.91 -7.77
N VAL A 63 -15.27 -4.30 -6.69
CA VAL A 63 -14.66 -5.04 -5.56
C VAL A 63 -15.70 -5.87 -4.80
N VAL A 64 -16.88 -5.30 -4.53
CA VAL A 64 -17.98 -6.03 -3.88
C VAL A 64 -18.40 -7.22 -4.74
N ARG A 65 -18.59 -6.98 -6.04
CA ARG A 65 -18.93 -8.03 -7.02
C ARG A 65 -17.84 -9.12 -7.08
N LEU A 66 -16.57 -8.73 -7.05
CA LEU A 66 -15.46 -9.67 -6.96
C LEU A 66 -15.57 -10.54 -5.69
N GLY A 67 -15.81 -9.92 -4.52
CA GLY A 67 -15.97 -10.64 -3.26
C GLY A 67 -17.13 -11.62 -3.26
N GLU A 68 -18.26 -11.27 -3.90
CA GLU A 68 -19.38 -12.18 -4.14
C GLU A 68 -19.01 -13.35 -5.06
N MET A 69 -18.20 -13.10 -6.11
CA MET A 69 -17.77 -14.14 -7.06
C MET A 69 -16.79 -15.15 -6.44
N VAL A 70 -15.94 -14.72 -5.50
CA VAL A 70 -14.95 -15.59 -4.84
C VAL A 70 -15.37 -16.06 -3.44
N ASP A 71 -16.59 -15.72 -3.03
CA ASP A 71 -17.16 -16.02 -1.70
C ASP A 71 -16.24 -15.61 -0.54
N ARG A 72 -15.62 -14.43 -0.65
CA ARG A 72 -14.66 -13.92 0.34
C ARG A 72 -14.61 -12.39 0.35
N PHE A 73 -14.42 -11.81 1.54
CA PHE A 73 -14.14 -10.38 1.69
C PHE A 73 -12.76 -10.01 1.12
N ILE A 74 -12.67 -8.91 0.37
CA ILE A 74 -11.45 -8.45 -0.28
C ILE A 74 -10.97 -7.15 0.40
N PRO A 75 -9.96 -7.21 1.29
CA PRO A 75 -9.38 -6.02 1.90
C PRO A 75 -8.82 -5.11 0.83
N THR A 76 -9.38 -3.91 0.70
CA THR A 76 -9.08 -3.01 -0.42
C THR A 76 -8.76 -1.60 0.05
N GLN A 77 -7.74 -0.99 -0.55
CA GLN A 77 -7.49 0.45 -0.47
C GLN A 77 -7.59 1.10 -1.84
N TYR A 78 -8.30 2.23 -1.88
CA TYR A 78 -8.42 3.07 -3.06
C TYR A 78 -7.45 4.23 -2.97
N PHE A 79 -6.70 4.46 -4.04
CA PHE A 79 -5.76 5.56 -4.16
C PHE A 79 -6.15 6.40 -5.37
N SER A 80 -6.09 7.72 -5.23
CA SER A 80 -6.36 8.65 -6.32
C SER A 80 -5.37 9.82 -6.30
N GLY A 81 -5.34 10.60 -7.38
CA GLY A 81 -4.49 11.79 -7.47
C GLY A 81 -3.00 11.49 -7.26
N ALA A 82 -2.35 12.23 -6.36
CA ALA A 82 -0.91 12.13 -6.12
C ALA A 82 -0.49 10.75 -5.59
N ASP A 83 -1.32 10.11 -4.77
CA ASP A 83 -1.01 8.80 -4.19
C ASP A 83 -1.04 7.71 -5.26
N ALA A 84 -2.05 7.72 -6.13
CA ALA A 84 -2.14 6.80 -7.26
C ALA A 84 -0.94 6.95 -8.21
N VAL A 85 -0.61 8.19 -8.60
CA VAL A 85 0.54 8.47 -9.49
C VAL A 85 1.87 8.07 -8.86
N SER A 86 2.02 8.25 -7.55
CA SER A 86 3.22 7.85 -6.82
C SER A 86 3.41 6.33 -6.87
N ILE A 87 2.35 5.58 -6.53
CA ILE A 87 2.37 4.10 -6.58
C ILE A 87 2.59 3.60 -8.01
N SER A 88 1.94 4.23 -8.99
CA SER A 88 2.04 3.82 -10.40
C SER A 88 3.47 3.92 -10.91
N ARG A 89 4.19 5.00 -10.57
CA ARG A 89 5.60 5.17 -10.91
C ARG A 89 6.51 4.18 -10.19
N GLU A 90 6.24 3.94 -8.90
CA GLU A 90 7.04 3.03 -8.08
C GLU A 90 6.91 1.57 -8.53
N GLN A 91 5.70 1.16 -8.89
CA GLN A 91 5.39 -0.23 -9.27
C GLN A 91 5.42 -0.49 -10.78
N GLY A 92 5.68 0.54 -11.59
CA GLY A 92 5.73 0.42 -13.04
C GLY A 92 4.40 0.07 -13.70
N ILE A 93 3.28 0.59 -13.16
CA ILE A 93 1.93 0.38 -13.71
C ILE A 93 1.26 1.71 -14.10
N SER A 94 0.24 1.64 -14.95
CA SER A 94 -0.56 2.81 -15.34
C SER A 94 -1.67 3.12 -14.34
N VAL A 95 -2.22 4.33 -14.42
CA VAL A 95 -3.48 4.73 -13.77
C VAL A 95 -4.53 4.92 -14.89
N PRO A 96 -5.72 4.30 -14.86
CA PRO A 96 -6.19 3.36 -13.84
C PRO A 96 -5.38 2.05 -13.83
N GLY A 97 -5.31 1.42 -12.67
CA GLY A 97 -4.62 0.15 -12.48
C GLY A 97 -4.95 -0.46 -11.13
N TYR A 98 -4.53 -1.70 -10.92
CA TYR A 98 -4.67 -2.37 -9.63
C TYR A 98 -3.50 -3.31 -9.33
N LEU A 99 -3.28 -3.49 -8.03
CA LEU A 99 -2.20 -4.27 -7.44
C LEU A 99 -2.79 -5.24 -6.43
N LEU A 100 -2.36 -6.50 -6.46
CA LEU A 100 -2.67 -7.46 -5.41
C LEU A 100 -1.38 -7.74 -4.64
N LEU A 101 -1.44 -7.61 -3.32
CA LEU A 101 -0.34 -7.90 -2.41
C LEU A 101 -0.67 -9.13 -1.57
N ASP A 102 0.34 -9.97 -1.32
CA ASP A 102 0.25 -11.04 -0.34
C ASP A 102 0.43 -10.53 1.10
N GLY A 103 0.33 -11.44 2.08
CA GLY A 103 0.49 -11.16 3.50
C GLY A 103 1.91 -10.79 3.92
N ASP A 104 2.90 -11.00 3.04
CA ASP A 104 4.29 -10.57 3.26
C ASP A 104 4.56 -9.18 2.67
N GLY A 105 3.60 -8.62 1.94
CA GLY A 105 3.71 -7.31 1.30
C GLY A 105 4.31 -7.34 -0.10
N ASN A 106 4.46 -8.52 -0.70
CA ASN A 106 4.93 -8.64 -2.07
C ASN A 106 3.79 -8.43 -3.04
N VAL A 107 4.07 -7.73 -4.14
CA VAL A 107 3.10 -7.56 -5.22
C VAL A 107 3.04 -8.83 -6.07
N VAL A 108 1.92 -9.54 -5.98
CA VAL A 108 1.65 -10.76 -6.75
C VAL A 108 0.99 -10.48 -8.10
N VAL A 109 0.20 -9.39 -8.21
CA VAL A 109 -0.47 -8.99 -9.45
C VAL A 109 -0.27 -7.52 -9.72
N ARG A 110 -0.04 -7.19 -11.00
CA ARG A 110 0.05 -5.85 -11.55
C ARG A 110 -0.80 -5.77 -12.80
N VAL A 111 -1.82 -4.91 -12.82
CA VAL A 111 -2.64 -4.68 -14.01
C VAL A 111 -2.81 -3.19 -14.27
N SER A 112 -2.60 -2.81 -15.53
CA SER A 112 -2.70 -1.44 -16.03
C SER A 112 -4.00 -1.26 -16.79
N ASP A 113 -5.13 -1.33 -16.09
CA ASP A 113 -6.46 -1.10 -16.65
C ASP A 113 -7.46 -0.73 -15.54
N VAL A 114 -8.68 -0.36 -15.94
CA VAL A 114 -9.82 -0.22 -15.06
C VAL A 114 -10.09 -1.56 -14.37
N LEU A 115 -10.39 -1.49 -13.07
CA LEU A 115 -10.78 -2.64 -12.28
C LEU A 115 -12.03 -3.30 -12.87
N ARG A 116 -11.95 -4.61 -13.09
CA ARG A 116 -13.08 -5.47 -13.49
C ARG A 116 -13.06 -6.73 -12.65
N ALA A 117 -14.19 -7.07 -12.03
CA ALA A 117 -14.29 -8.23 -11.16
C ALA A 117 -13.87 -9.53 -11.86
N GLU A 118 -14.27 -9.70 -13.12
CA GLU A 118 -14.01 -10.92 -13.90
C GLU A 118 -12.51 -11.19 -14.08
N ASP A 119 -11.73 -10.14 -14.33
CA ASP A 119 -10.29 -10.25 -14.56
C ASP A 119 -9.50 -10.57 -13.28
N LEU A 120 -10.06 -10.23 -12.11
CA LEU A 120 -9.41 -10.48 -10.82
C LEU A 120 -9.71 -11.87 -10.25
N THR A 121 -10.88 -12.45 -10.56
CA THR A 121 -11.26 -13.77 -10.03
C THR A 121 -10.20 -14.85 -10.27
N LYS A 122 -9.54 -14.85 -11.43
CA LYS A 122 -8.47 -15.80 -11.78
C LYS A 122 -7.27 -15.75 -10.84
N TYR A 123 -6.98 -14.59 -10.22
CA TYR A 123 -5.84 -14.43 -9.33
C TYR A 123 -6.18 -14.80 -7.88
N PHE A 124 -7.46 -14.75 -7.51
CA PHE A 124 -7.92 -15.12 -6.17
C PHE A 124 -8.15 -16.62 -6.01
N GLN A 125 -8.32 -17.36 -7.10
CA GLN A 125 -8.35 -18.82 -7.07
C GLN A 125 -7.01 -19.43 -6.63
N ASP A 126 -5.89 -18.77 -6.95
CA ASP A 126 -4.54 -19.24 -6.64
C ASP A 126 -3.97 -18.70 -5.31
N LEU A 127 -4.65 -17.74 -4.66
CA LEU A 127 -4.29 -17.20 -3.36
C LEU A 127 -4.72 -18.17 -2.24
N HIS A 128 -4.10 -19.34 -2.22
CA HIS A 128 -4.21 -20.27 -1.11
C HIS A 128 -3.54 -19.65 0.12
N THR A 129 -4.39 -19.27 1.07
CA THR A 129 -4.04 -18.99 2.47
C THR A 129 -3.16 -20.11 3.01
N HIS A 130 -1.90 -19.81 3.33
CA HIS A 130 -1.13 -20.58 4.30
C HIS A 130 -1.66 -20.32 5.71
#